data_AF-A0AAP1RGB1-F1
#
_entry.id   AF-A0AAP1RGB1-F1
#
_cell.length_a   1.000
_cell.length_b   1.000
_cell.length_c   1.000
_cell.angle_alpha   90.00
_cell.angle_beta   90.00
_cell.angle_gamma   90.00
#
_symmetry.space_group_name_H-M   'P 1'
#
loop_
_entity.id
_entity.type
_entity.pdbx_description
1 polymer ?
#
loop_
_entity_poly.entity_id
_entity_poly.type
_entity_poly.pdbx_seq_one_letter_code
_entity_poly.pdbx_strand_id
1 'polypeptide(L)'
;MNNNDAIKKEFKEMDSLLFEVEKEFIQIKKHHKKLKKLIQKTKILEEFYFSEKWLKNRDLLTESSKNNTEPNSFYSASEDAIWNLSQSLHTEKIKILKTITKTL
;
A
#
# COMPACT_ATOMS: atom_id res chain seq x y z
N MET A 1 -31.60 39.72 -9.52
CA MET A 1 -31.66 38.28 -9.15
C MET A 1 -32.52 38.18 -7.90
N ASN A 2 -33.55 37.33 -7.90
CA ASN A 2 -34.39 37.16 -6.71
C ASN A 2 -33.57 36.42 -5.64
N ASN A 3 -33.78 36.75 -4.36
CA ASN A 3 -33.01 36.17 -3.25
C ASN A 3 -33.12 34.63 -3.24
N ASN A 4 -34.29 34.11 -3.62
CA ASN A 4 -34.53 32.67 -3.78
C ASN A 4 -33.68 32.01 -4.88
N ASP A 5 -33.31 32.72 -5.95
CA ASP A 5 -32.50 32.15 -7.04
C ASP A 5 -31.03 32.05 -6.64
N ALA A 6 -30.54 33.01 -5.83
CA ALA A 6 -29.20 32.96 -5.27
C ALA A 6 -29.06 31.79 -4.29
N ILE A 7 -30.04 31.60 -3.40
CA ILE A 7 -30.08 30.48 -2.45
C ILE A 7 -30.09 29.14 -3.20
N LYS A 8 -30.94 28.97 -4.22
CA LYS A 8 -30.98 27.73 -5.02
C LYS A 8 -29.66 27.42 -5.70
N LYS A 9 -28.95 28.45 -6.17
CA LYS A 9 -27.64 28.27 -6.82
C LYS A 9 -26.60 27.77 -5.81
N GLU A 10 -26.54 28.38 -4.63
CA GLU A 10 -25.62 27.97 -3.56
C GLU A 10 -25.85 26.51 -3.13
N PHE A 11 -27.12 26.13 -2.90
CA PHE A 11 -27.45 24.74 -2.56
C PHE A 11 -27.07 23.75 -3.66
N LYS A 12 -27.25 24.12 -4.94
CA LYS A 12 -26.84 23.26 -6.05
C LYS A 12 -25.33 23.07 -6.14
N GLU A 13 -24.56 24.11 -5.84
CA GLU A 13 -23.09 24.04 -5.78
C GLU A 13 -22.64 23.15 -4.62
N MET A 14 -23.26 23.30 -3.44
CA MET A 14 -22.97 22.46 -2.28
C MET A 14 -23.40 21.00 -2.47
N ASP A 15 -24.54 20.73 -3.11
CA ASP A 15 -24.99 19.37 -3.44
C ASP A 15 -24.00 18.67 -4.38
N SER A 16 -23.48 19.40 -5.36
CA SER A 16 -22.46 18.86 -6.27
C SER A 16 -21.18 18.49 -5.52
N LEU A 17 -20.72 19.37 -4.63
CA LEU A 17 -19.54 19.11 -3.81
C LEU A 17 -19.77 17.95 -2.84
N LEU A 18 -20.94 17.89 -2.21
CA LEU A 18 -21.31 16.82 -1.30
C LEU A 18 -21.24 15.46 -2.00
N PHE A 19 -21.85 15.35 -3.18
CA PHE A 19 -21.84 14.11 -3.95
C PHE A 19 -20.42 13.68 -4.37
N GLU A 20 -19.57 14.64 -4.75
CA GLU A 20 -18.17 14.39 -5.07
C GLU A 20 -17.41 13.84 -3.86
N VAL A 21 -17.51 14.52 -2.72
CA VAL A 21 -16.85 14.13 -1.47
C VAL A 21 -17.33 12.76 -0.98
N GLU A 22 -18.63 12.47 -1.06
CA GLU A 22 -19.17 11.15 -0.70
C GLU A 22 -18.59 10.03 -1.56
N LYS A 23 -18.48 10.26 -2.87
CA LYS A 23 -17.89 9.30 -3.80
C LYS A 23 -16.42 9.05 -3.49
N GLU A 24 -15.66 10.09 -3.21
CA GLU A 24 -14.25 9.97 -2.80
C GLU A 24 -14.11 9.21 -1.49
N PHE A 25 -14.97 9.51 -0.51
CA PHE A 25 -14.95 8.84 0.79
C PHE A 25 -15.24 7.33 0.68
N ILE A 26 -16.13 6.93 -0.23
CA ILE A 26 -16.36 5.51 -0.54
C ILE A 26 -15.09 4.85 -1.09
N GLN A 27 -14.33 5.54 -1.95
CA GLN A 27 -13.05 5.02 -2.44
C GLN A 27 -12.02 4.89 -1.30
N ILE A 28 -11.93 5.87 -0.41
CA ILE A 28 -11.05 5.80 0.77
C ILE A 28 -11.37 4.56 1.61
N LYS A 29 -12.66 4.29 1.89
CA LYS A 29 -13.08 3.06 2.61
C LYS A 29 -12.63 1.78 1.90
N LYS A 30 -12.72 1.73 0.57
CA LYS A 30 -12.26 0.60 -0.23
C LYS A 30 -10.73 0.44 -0.17
N HIS A 31 -9.99 1.53 -0.28
CA HIS A 31 -8.53 1.54 -0.19
C HIS A 31 -8.04 1.14 1.20
N HIS A 32 -8.72 1.57 2.27
CA HIS A 32 -8.41 1.13 3.64
C HIS A 32 -8.47 -0.40 3.80
N LYS A 33 -9.52 -1.03 3.26
CA LYS A 33 -9.64 -2.51 3.27
C LYS A 33 -8.49 -3.17 2.50
N LYS A 34 -8.09 -2.60 1.37
CA LYS A 34 -6.93 -3.10 0.59
C LYS A 34 -5.62 -2.92 1.35
N LEU A 35 -5.42 -1.77 2.00
CA LEU A 35 -4.23 -1.47 2.80
C LEU A 35 -4.07 -2.45 3.97
N LYS A 36 -5.16 -2.78 4.69
CA LYS A 36 -5.14 -3.81 5.73
C LYS A 36 -4.63 -5.15 5.21
N LYS A 37 -5.13 -5.60 4.05
CA LYS A 37 -4.71 -6.85 3.41
C LYS A 37 -3.25 -6.79 2.94
N LEU A 38 -2.81 -5.65 2.40
CA LEU A 38 -1.43 -5.43 1.99
C LEU A 38 -0.48 -5.59 3.19
N ILE A 39 -0.78 -4.90 4.30
CA ILE A 39 0.01 -4.99 5.54
C ILE A 39 0.13 -6.43 6.03
N GLN A 40 -0.96 -7.20 6.02
CA GLN A 40 -0.93 -8.61 6.43
C GLN A 40 -0.04 -9.46 5.51
N LYS A 41 -0.12 -9.26 4.20
CA LYS A 41 0.71 -9.99 3.23
C LYS A 41 2.19 -9.63 3.36
N THR A 42 2.52 -8.35 3.54
CA THR A 42 3.90 -7.90 3.76
C THR A 42 4.46 -8.49 5.05
N LYS A 43 3.67 -8.59 6.12
CA LYS A 43 4.12 -9.25 7.36
C LYS A 43 4.51 -10.71 7.15
N ILE A 44 3.74 -11.46 6.36
CA ILE A 44 4.09 -12.85 5.99
C ILE A 44 5.41 -12.90 5.21
N LEU A 45 5.63 -11.95 4.30
CA LEU A 45 6.88 -11.86 3.55
C LEU A 45 8.07 -11.51 4.46
N GLU A 46 7.88 -10.59 5.42
CA GLU A 46 8.90 -10.23 6.42
C GLU A 46 9.24 -11.42 7.30
N GLU A 47 8.24 -12.13 7.84
CA GLU A 47 8.43 -13.33 8.64
C GLU A 47 9.20 -14.41 7.86
N PHE A 48 8.89 -14.57 6.56
CA PHE A 48 9.65 -15.45 5.69
C PHE A 48 11.09 -14.97 5.50
N TYR A 49 11.31 -13.72 5.13
CA TYR A 49 12.63 -13.13 4.85
C TYR A 49 13.57 -13.17 6.06
N PHE A 50 13.05 -12.86 7.26
CA PHE A 50 13.82 -12.91 8.51
C PHE A 50 13.90 -14.31 9.14
N SER A 51 13.31 -15.34 8.51
CA SER A 51 13.44 -16.71 9.00
C SER A 51 14.82 -17.28 8.69
N GLU A 52 15.37 -18.08 9.62
CA GLU A 52 16.59 -18.85 9.35
C GLU A 52 16.45 -19.75 8.12
N LYS A 53 15.23 -20.22 7.85
CA LYS A 53 14.91 -21.08 6.70
C LYS A 53 15.16 -20.35 5.39
N TRP A 54 14.81 -19.07 5.29
CA TRP A 54 15.05 -18.29 4.08
C TRP A 54 16.54 -18.18 3.79
N LEU A 55 17.34 -17.79 4.79
CA LEU A 55 18.79 -17.65 4.63
C LEU A 55 19.44 -18.96 4.15
N LYS A 56 19.16 -20.07 4.85
CA LYS A 56 19.67 -21.40 4.49
C LYS A 56 19.24 -21.80 3.07
N ASN A 57 17.97 -21.62 2.73
CA ASN A 57 17.45 -22.00 1.42
C ASN A 57 18.01 -21.13 0.29
N ARG A 58 18.18 -19.83 0.53
CA ARG A 58 18.78 -18.90 -0.43
C ARG A 58 20.23 -19.27 -0.72
N ASP A 59 21.01 -19.59 0.30
CA ASP A 59 22.40 -20.00 0.13
C ASP A 59 22.50 -21.29 -0.69
N LEU A 60 21.65 -22.30 -0.40
CA LEU A 60 21.54 -23.53 -1.19
C LEU A 60 21.13 -23.26 -2.65
N LEU A 61 20.17 -22.35 -2.88
CA LEU A 61 19.75 -21.95 -4.23
C LEU A 61 20.90 -21.24 -4.98
N THR A 62 21.71 -20.45 -4.28
CA THR A 62 22.86 -19.74 -4.84
C THR A 62 24.01 -20.69 -5.18
N GLU A 63 24.27 -21.69 -4.33
CA GLU A 63 25.28 -22.70 -4.59
C GLU A 63 24.89 -23.64 -5.74
N SER A 64 23.65 -24.12 -5.75
CA SER A 64 23.14 -25.03 -6.79
C SER A 64 23.06 -24.37 -8.17
N SER A 65 22.94 -23.04 -8.23
CA SER A 65 22.88 -22.30 -9.50
C SER A 65 24.26 -22.00 -10.10
N LYS A 66 25.37 -22.19 -9.37
CA LYS A 66 26.73 -22.01 -9.91
C LYS A 66 27.08 -23.00 -11.03
N ASN A 67 26.43 -24.16 -11.04
CA ASN A 67 26.71 -25.26 -11.97
C ASN A 67 25.54 -25.56 -12.94
N ASN A 68 24.46 -24.78 -12.89
CA ASN A 68 23.26 -24.99 -13.73
C ASN A 68 23.19 -23.95 -14.85
N THR A 69 22.78 -24.39 -16.04
CA THR A 69 22.58 -23.55 -17.23
C THR A 69 21.40 -22.57 -17.09
N GLU A 70 20.48 -22.86 -16.16
CA GLU A 70 19.38 -21.96 -15.79
C GLU A 70 19.51 -21.54 -14.32
N PRO A 71 19.60 -20.23 -14.02
CA PRO A 71 19.65 -19.75 -12.65
C PRO A 71 18.30 -19.94 -11.98
N ASN A 72 18.30 -20.55 -10.78
CA ASN A 72 17.15 -20.59 -9.87
C ASN A 72 16.81 -19.17 -9.36
N SER A 73 16.21 -18.34 -10.21
CA SER A 73 15.99 -16.92 -9.95
C SER A 73 14.59 -16.67 -9.36
N PHE A 74 14.45 -16.94 -8.07
CA PHE A 74 13.26 -16.52 -7.34
C PHE A 74 13.42 -15.06 -6.89
N TYR A 75 12.49 -14.18 -7.26
CA TYR A 75 12.52 -12.78 -6.80
C TYR A 75 12.49 -12.67 -5.27
N SER A 76 11.82 -13.60 -4.59
CA SER A 76 11.80 -13.67 -3.12
C SER A 76 13.13 -14.13 -2.49
N ALA A 77 14.07 -14.64 -3.27
CA ALA A 77 15.43 -14.96 -2.81
C ALA A 77 16.40 -13.78 -2.96
N SER A 78 15.99 -12.69 -3.61
CA SER A 78 16.73 -11.43 -3.62
C SER A 78 16.86 -10.87 -2.21
N GLU A 79 18.05 -10.37 -1.86
CA GLU A 79 18.30 -9.68 -0.59
C GLU A 79 17.48 -8.39 -0.47
N ASP A 80 17.17 -7.74 -1.60
CA ASP A 80 16.57 -6.41 -1.62
C ASP A 80 15.05 -6.43 -1.78
N ALA A 81 14.48 -7.42 -2.47
CA ALA A 81 13.09 -7.38 -2.92
C ALA A 81 12.08 -7.19 -1.77
N ILE A 82 12.14 -8.07 -0.76
CA ILE A 82 11.23 -8.03 0.39
C ILE A 82 11.57 -6.86 1.31
N TRP A 83 12.86 -6.59 1.50
CA TRP A 83 13.34 -5.45 2.28
C TRP A 83 12.80 -4.12 1.75
N ASN A 84 13.01 -3.83 0.46
CA ASN A 84 12.57 -2.60 -0.18
C ASN A 84 11.04 -2.44 -0.15
N LEU A 85 10.29 -3.52 -0.33
CA LEU A 85 8.84 -3.51 -0.20
C LEU A 85 8.40 -3.14 1.23
N SER A 86 9.02 -3.74 2.24
CA SER A 86 8.75 -3.47 3.66
C SER A 86 9.03 -1.99 4.01
N GLN A 87 10.20 -1.49 3.62
CA GLN A 87 10.59 -0.09 3.88
C GLN A 87 9.68 0.91 3.14
N SER A 88 9.29 0.60 1.90
CA SER A 88 8.36 1.42 1.13
C SER A 88 6.99 1.49 1.81
N LEU A 89 6.47 0.35 2.27
CA LEU A 89 5.20 0.32 3.00
C LEU A 89 5.28 1.08 4.32
N HIS A 90 6.39 0.95 5.07
CA HIS A 90 6.61 1.70 6.30
C HIS A 90 6.58 3.22 6.06
N THR A 91 7.27 3.67 5.02
CA THR A 91 7.30 5.08 4.61
C THR A 91 5.92 5.60 4.25
N GLU A 92 5.15 4.86 3.44
CA GLU A 92 3.78 5.25 3.07
C GLU A 92 2.84 5.27 4.27
N LYS A 93 2.97 4.34 5.22
CA LYS A 93 2.20 4.37 6.48
C LYS A 93 2.45 5.67 7.26
N ILE A 94 3.69 6.11 7.37
CA ILE A 94 4.03 7.37 8.04
C ILE A 94 3.40 8.56 7.30
N LYS A 95 3.45 8.59 5.97
CA LYS A 95 2.82 9.66 5.17
C LYS A 95 1.32 9.73 5.44
N ILE A 96 0.63 8.58 5.41
CA ILE A 96 -0.82 8.50 5.70
C ILE A 96 -1.12 9.02 7.11
N LEU A 97 -0.36 8.58 8.12
CA LEU A 97 -0.54 9.05 9.50
C LEU A 97 -0.33 10.57 9.62
N LYS A 98 0.70 11.11 8.97
CA LYS A 98 0.96 12.56 8.95
C LYS A 98 -0.17 13.32 8.27
N THR A 99 -0.71 12.81 7.17
CA THR A 99 -1.85 13.44 6.50
C THR A 99 -3.08 13.48 7.41
N ILE A 100 -3.38 12.38 8.11
CA ILE A 100 -4.54 12.34 9.03
C ILE A 100 -4.33 13.26 10.23
N THR A 101 -3.13 13.27 10.83
CA THR A 101 -2.84 13.99 12.09
C THR A 101 -2.50 15.46 11.93
N LYS A 102 -1.97 15.90 10.78
CA LYS A 102 -1.73 17.34 10.51
C LYS A 102 -2.99 18.09 10.05
N THR A 103 -4.00 17.34 9.63
CA THR A 103 -5.28 17.90 9.18
C THR A 103 -6.31 17.94 10.33
N LEU A 104 -5.96 17.37 11.49
CA LEU A 104 -6.68 17.46 12.76
C LEU A 104 -5.98 18.47 13.68
#